data_AF-A0A350UN84-F1
#
_entry.id   AF-A0A350UN84-F1
#
_cell.length_a   1.000
_cell.length_b   1.000
_cell.length_c   1.000
_cell.angle_alpha   90.00
_cell.angle_beta   90.00
_cell.angle_gamma   90.00
#
_symmetry.space_group_name_H-M   'P 1'
#
loop_
_entity.id
_entity.type
_entity.pdbx_description
1 polymer ?
#
loop_
_entity_poly.entity_id
_entity_poly.type
_entity_poly.pdbx_seq_one_letter_code
_entity_poly.pdbx_strand_id
1 'polypeptide(L)'
;MGDLLLYIHLAVAVLLFGLILADKVKAFRGLAIAASLVLLLTGAHNFMTRMVDAPKGWHALVGIKLLLALHVIAIVFLMARGAAPEKQARWRRSILVTGTLVMLIGLYYSNFAR
;
A
#
# COMPACT_ATOMS: atom_id res chain seq x y z
N MET A 1 16.73 7.34 1.43
CA MET A 1 15.44 8.05 1.58
C MET A 1 15.64 9.06 2.68
N GLY A 2 15.58 10.36 2.38
CA GLY A 2 15.58 11.36 3.46
C GLY A 2 14.37 11.12 4.37
N ASP A 3 14.49 11.41 5.65
CA ASP A 3 13.45 11.13 6.66
C ASP A 3 12.09 11.70 6.25
N LEU A 4 12.08 12.83 5.55
CA LEU A 4 10.89 13.46 4.99
C LEU A 4 10.10 12.54 4.04
N LEU A 5 10.76 11.86 3.09
CA LEU A 5 10.08 10.96 2.14
C LEU A 5 9.45 9.76 2.85
N LEU A 6 10.10 9.27 3.93
CA LEU A 6 9.57 8.19 4.77
C LEU A 6 8.28 8.61 5.46
N TYR A 7 8.29 9.78 6.10
CA TYR A 7 7.10 10.31 6.77
C TYR A 7 5.97 10.58 5.79
N ILE A 8 6.26 11.12 4.59
CA ILE A 8 5.26 11.30 3.54
C ILE A 8 4.67 9.95 3.12
N HIS A 9 5.51 8.95 2.83
CA HIS A 9 5.03 7.61 2.44
C HIS A 9 4.12 7.01 3.52
N LEU A 10 4.53 7.08 4.79
CA LEU A 10 3.76 6.56 5.92
C LEU A 10 2.43 7.31 6.09
N ALA A 11 2.46 8.64 6.04
CA ALA A 11 1.27 9.48 6.18
C ALA A 11 0.25 9.18 5.07
N VAL A 12 0.71 9.03 3.82
CA VAL A 12 -0.16 8.66 2.70
C VAL A 12 -0.71 7.24 2.86
N ALA A 13 0.10 6.30 3.37
CA ALA A 13 -0.34 4.93 3.62
C ALA A 13 -1.45 4.87 4.67
N VAL A 14 -1.28 5.59 5.78
CA VAL A 14 -2.28 5.71 6.85
C VAL A 14 -3.54 6.40 6.34
N LEU A 15 -3.40 7.48 5.57
CA LEU A 15 -4.53 8.18 4.96
C LEU A 15 -5.36 7.26 4.06
N LEU A 16 -4.70 6.54 3.14
CA LEU A 16 -5.40 5.62 2.23
C LEU A 16 -6.07 4.49 3.01
N PHE A 17 -5.39 3.92 4.00
CA PHE A 17 -5.95 2.87 4.84
C PHE A 17 -7.16 3.36 5.64
N GLY A 18 -7.11 4.59 6.17
CA GLY A 18 -8.26 5.23 6.83
C GLY A 18 -9.45 5.42 5.90
N LEU A 19 -9.22 5.84 4.65
CA LEU A 19 -10.30 5.95 3.64
C LEU A 19 -10.94 4.59 3.34
N ILE A 20 -10.14 3.53 3.29
CA ILE A 20 -10.63 2.15 3.10
C ILE A 20 -11.45 1.71 4.32
N LEU A 21 -10.93 1.92 5.53
CA LEU A 21 -11.58 1.51 6.78
C LEU A 21 -12.93 2.20 6.97
N ALA A 22 -13.01 3.49 6.65
CA ALA A 22 -14.22 4.31 6.75
C ALA A 22 -15.18 4.15 5.57
N ASP A 23 -14.86 3.29 4.58
CA ASP A 23 -15.63 3.11 3.33
C ASP A 23 -15.86 4.41 2.55
N LYS A 24 -14.86 5.31 2.58
CA LYS A 24 -14.91 6.64 1.96
C LYS A 24 -14.15 6.71 0.62
N VAL A 25 -13.62 5.59 0.14
CA VAL A 25 -12.85 5.50 -1.12
C VAL A 25 -13.62 6.09 -2.31
N LYS A 26 -14.91 5.78 -2.45
CA LYS A 26 -15.73 6.31 -3.57
C LYS A 26 -15.98 7.82 -3.44
N ALA A 27 -16.25 8.30 -2.24
CA ALA A 27 -16.48 9.72 -1.97
C ALA A 27 -15.23 10.56 -2.26
N PHE A 28 -14.05 10.04 -1.90
CA PHE A 28 -12.76 10.69 -2.12
C PHE A 28 -11.95 10.01 -3.22
N ARG A 29 -12.61 9.61 -4.32
CA ARG A 29 -11.99 8.82 -5.41
C ARG A 29 -10.68 9.42 -5.93
N GLY A 30 -10.64 10.73 -6.16
CA GLY A 30 -9.45 11.42 -6.67
C GLY A 30 -8.29 11.34 -5.68
N LEU A 31 -8.57 11.58 -4.39
CA LEU A 31 -7.59 11.48 -3.32
C LEU A 31 -7.11 10.03 -3.13
N ALA A 32 -8.00 9.04 -3.16
CA ALA A 32 -7.64 7.64 -3.01
C ALA A 32 -6.76 7.15 -4.16
N ILE A 33 -7.05 7.57 -5.40
CA ILE A 33 -6.23 7.26 -6.58
C ILE A 33 -4.86 7.96 -6.47
N ALA A 34 -4.84 9.26 -6.17
CA ALA A 34 -3.60 10.01 -6.01
C ALA A 34 -2.72 9.41 -4.90
N ALA A 35 -3.30 9.09 -3.74
CA ALA A 35 -2.61 8.42 -2.65
C ALA A 35 -2.03 7.06 -3.07
N SER A 36 -2.80 6.26 -3.83
CA SER A 36 -2.33 4.98 -4.36
C SER A 36 -1.14 5.14 -5.31
N LEU A 37 -1.18 6.14 -6.20
CA LEU A 37 -0.08 6.45 -7.11
C LEU A 37 1.16 6.94 -6.37
N VAL A 38 0.98 7.83 -5.39
CA VAL A 38 2.09 8.33 -4.56
C VAL A 38 2.75 7.18 -3.81
N LEU A 39 1.98 6.26 -3.21
CA LEU A 39 2.51 5.07 -2.54
C LEU A 39 3.26 4.15 -3.49
N LEU A 40 2.75 3.96 -4.70
CA LEU A 40 3.42 3.15 -5.72
C LEU A 40 4.77 3.75 -6.11
N LEU A 41 4.80 5.05 -6.44
CA LEU A 41 6.01 5.74 -6.88
C LEU A 41 7.07 5.81 -5.77
N THR A 42 6.66 6.19 -4.56
CA THR A 42 7.58 6.27 -3.42
C THR A 42 8.05 4.89 -2.96
N GLY A 43 7.19 3.87 -3.02
CA GLY A 43 7.55 2.48 -2.76
C GLY A 43 8.54 1.94 -3.78
N ALA A 44 8.32 2.19 -5.08
CA ALA A 44 9.21 1.82 -6.16
C ALA A 44 10.57 2.52 -6.08
N HIS A 45 10.58 3.81 -5.76
CA HIS A 45 11.82 4.55 -5.51
C HIS A 45 12.62 3.94 -4.35
N ASN A 46 11.95 3.59 -3.24
CA ASN A 46 12.61 2.95 -2.10
C ASN A 46 13.15 1.56 -2.46
N PHE A 47 12.41 0.80 -3.25
CA PHE A 47 12.85 -0.49 -3.78
C PHE A 47 14.15 -0.35 -4.59
N MET A 48 14.17 0.55 -5.58
CA MET A 48 15.35 0.76 -6.43
C MET A 48 16.57 1.26 -5.65
N THR A 49 16.36 2.11 -4.65
CA THR A 49 17.47 2.75 -3.91
C THR A 49 18.01 1.93 -2.75
N ARG A 50 17.24 0.99 -2.19
CA ARG A 50 17.65 0.18 -1.03
C ARG A 50 17.94 -1.29 -1.34
N MET A 51 17.68 -1.75 -2.57
CA MET A 51 17.96 -3.14 -2.95
C MET A 51 19.40 -3.43 -3.37
N VAL A 52 20.26 -2.42 -3.49
CA VAL A 52 21.62 -2.59 -4.02
C VAL A 52 22.46 -3.57 -3.20
N ASP A 53 22.29 -3.61 -1.87
CA ASP A 53 23.06 -4.49 -0.95
C ASP A 53 22.18 -5.53 -0.24
N ALA A 54 21.06 -5.93 -0.87
CA ALA A 54 20.07 -6.82 -0.26
C ALA A 54 20.57 -8.26 -0.02
N PRO A 55 20.41 -8.84 1.18
CA PRO A 55 20.76 -10.24 1.47
C PRO A 55 20.01 -11.26 0.58
N LYS A 56 20.60 -12.44 0.40
CA LYS A 56 19.97 -13.55 -0.35
C LYS A 56 18.62 -13.92 0.31
N GLY A 57 17.55 -13.95 -0.48
CA GLY A 57 16.17 -14.21 -0.03
C GLY A 57 15.32 -12.95 0.22
N TRP A 58 15.93 -11.77 0.35
CA TRP A 58 15.20 -10.50 0.54
C TRP A 58 14.35 -10.13 -0.69
N HIS A 59 14.87 -10.42 -1.89
CA HIS A 59 14.17 -10.18 -3.15
C HIS A 59 12.80 -10.87 -3.24
N ALA A 60 12.67 -12.10 -2.73
CA ALA A 60 11.42 -12.85 -2.79
C ALA A 60 10.33 -12.21 -1.91
N LEU A 61 10.68 -11.85 -0.68
CA LEU A 61 9.73 -11.25 0.28
C LEU A 61 9.34 -9.83 -0.13
N VAL A 62 10.27 -9.06 -0.68
CA VAL A 62 9.94 -7.75 -1.25
C VAL A 62 9.07 -7.88 -2.51
N GLY A 63 9.31 -8.90 -3.34
CA GLY A 63 8.44 -9.23 -4.46
C GLY A 63 7.01 -9.55 -4.02
N ILE A 64 6.84 -10.38 -2.98
CA ILE A 64 5.52 -10.68 -2.40
C ILE A 64 4.86 -9.39 -1.89
N LYS A 65 5.58 -8.54 -1.14
CA LYS A 65 5.08 -7.26 -0.66
C LYS A 65 4.59 -6.37 -1.81
N LEU A 66 5.34 -6.32 -2.91
CA LEU A 66 4.98 -5.53 -4.09
C LEU A 66 3.69 -6.05 -4.75
N LEU A 67 3.55 -7.37 -4.91
CA LEU A 67 2.33 -7.98 -5.46
C LEU A 67 1.10 -7.70 -4.58
N LEU A 68 1.25 -7.79 -3.26
CA LEU A 68 0.18 -7.46 -2.31
C LEU A 68 -0.18 -5.97 -2.36
N ALA A 69 0.81 -5.08 -2.48
CA ALA A 69 0.58 -3.65 -2.64
C ALA A 69 -0.17 -3.33 -3.94
N LEU A 70 0.25 -3.94 -5.06
CA LEU A 70 -0.43 -3.79 -6.35
C LEU A 70 -1.86 -4.33 -6.30
N HIS A 71 -2.11 -5.44 -5.60
CA HIS A 71 -3.46 -5.94 -5.36
C HIS A 71 -4.34 -4.91 -4.63
N VAL A 72 -3.85 -4.32 -3.54
CA VAL A 72 -4.59 -3.27 -2.80
C VAL A 72 -4.91 -2.09 -3.72
N ILE A 73 -3.91 -1.61 -4.47
CA ILE A 73 -4.07 -0.49 -5.40
C ILE A 73 -5.14 -0.82 -6.47
N ALA A 74 -5.08 -2.01 -7.08
CA ALA A 74 -6.03 -2.44 -8.10
C ALA A 74 -7.48 -2.44 -7.58
N ILE A 75 -7.71 -2.94 -6.37
CA ILE A 75 -9.05 -2.93 -5.78
C ILE A 75 -9.47 -1.51 -5.37
N VAL A 76 -8.55 -0.64 -4.91
CA VAL A 76 -8.87 0.78 -4.67
C VAL A 76 -9.39 1.45 -5.93
N PHE A 77 -8.77 1.21 -7.09
CA PHE A 77 -9.28 1.69 -8.38
C PHE A 77 -10.69 1.15 -8.68
N LEU A 78 -10.95 -0.13 -8.41
CA LEU A 78 -12.27 -0.73 -8.60
C LEU A 78 -13.32 -0.15 -7.63
N MET A 79 -12.96 0.09 -6.37
CA MET A 79 -13.82 0.71 -5.36
C MET A 79 -14.11 2.18 -5.68
N ALA A 80 -13.13 2.90 -6.22
CA ALA A 80 -13.29 4.28 -6.70
C ALA A 80 -14.28 4.36 -7.87
N ARG A 81 -14.31 3.35 -8.75
CA ARG A 81 -15.31 3.22 -9.83
C ARG A 81 -16.70 2.88 -9.30
N GLY A 82 -16.78 2.13 -8.20
CA GLY A 82 -18.02 1.66 -7.59
C GLY A 82 -18.46 0.28 -8.08
N ALA A 83 -19.18 -0.42 -7.21
CA ALA A 83 -19.76 -1.75 -7.46
C ALA A 83 -21.03 -1.94 -6.63
N ALA A 84 -21.71 -3.08 -6.81
CA ALA A 84 -22.82 -3.48 -5.95
C ALA A 84 -22.39 -3.55 -4.47
N PRO A 85 -23.28 -3.24 -3.50
CA PRO A 85 -22.92 -3.12 -2.08
C PRO A 85 -22.22 -4.37 -1.50
N GLU A 86 -22.72 -5.55 -1.83
CA GLU A 86 -22.16 -6.83 -1.37
C GLU A 86 -20.73 -7.07 -1.91
N LYS A 87 -20.52 -6.71 -3.19
CA LYS A 87 -19.21 -6.83 -3.84
C LYS A 87 -18.21 -5.85 -3.23
N GLN A 88 -18.65 -4.63 -2.93
CA GLN A 88 -17.82 -3.60 -2.30
C GLN A 88 -17.42 -4.01 -0.87
N ALA A 89 -18.34 -4.56 -0.07
CA ALA A 89 -18.03 -5.05 1.27
C ALA A 89 -16.96 -6.17 1.26
N ARG A 90 -17.09 -7.11 0.32
CA ARG A 90 -16.10 -8.18 0.12
C ARG A 90 -14.74 -7.65 -0.29
N TRP A 91 -14.70 -6.73 -1.26
CA TRP A 91 -13.48 -6.07 -1.70
C TRP A 91 -12.80 -5.33 -0.55
N ARG A 92 -13.55 -4.55 0.22
CA ARG A 92 -13.06 -3.81 1.38
C ARG A 92 -12.42 -4.75 2.40
N ARG A 93 -13.09 -5.85 2.76
CA ARG A 93 -12.53 -6.85 3.67
C ARG A 93 -11.23 -7.45 3.14
N SER A 94 -11.20 -7.80 1.86
CA SER A 94 -10.01 -8.35 1.19
C SER A 94 -8.82 -7.40 1.30
N ILE A 95 -8.99 -6.13 0.95
CA ILE A 95 -7.87 -5.17 0.96
C ILE A 95 -7.52 -4.64 2.34
N LEU A 96 -8.42 -4.69 3.33
CA LEU A 96 -8.04 -4.42 4.71
C LEU A 96 -7.05 -5.46 5.19
N VAL A 97 -7.33 -6.75 4.96
CA VAL A 97 -6.42 -7.84 5.33
C VAL A 97 -5.10 -7.72 4.56
N THR A 98 -5.16 -7.58 3.23
CA THR A 98 -3.95 -7.49 2.40
C THR A 98 -3.14 -6.22 2.69
N GLY A 99 -3.79 -5.09 2.92
CA GLY A 99 -3.15 -3.82 3.26
C GLY A 99 -2.46 -3.87 4.62
N THR A 100 -3.10 -4.50 5.62
CA THR A 100 -2.45 -4.74 6.93
C THR A 100 -1.21 -5.61 6.77
N LEU A 101 -1.26 -6.69 5.98
CA LEU A 101 -0.08 -7.52 5.72
C LEU A 101 1.06 -6.72 5.08
N VAL A 102 0.77 -5.86 4.09
CA VAL A 102 1.77 -4.98 3.46
C VAL A 102 2.43 -4.05 4.48
N MET A 103 1.64 -3.46 5.38
CA MET A 103 2.14 -2.59 6.45
C MET A 103 3.00 -3.35 7.45
N LEU A 104 2.57 -4.54 7.90
CA LEU A 104 3.32 -5.37 8.84
C LEU A 104 4.66 -5.81 8.26
N ILE A 105 4.68 -6.24 6.99
CA ILE A 105 5.93 -6.58 6.30
C ILE A 105 6.83 -5.33 6.22
N GLY A 106 6.26 -4.17 5.90
CA GLY A 106 6.99 -2.90 5.90
C GLY A 106 7.62 -2.55 7.25
N LEU A 107 6.85 -2.67 8.33
CA LEU A 107 7.30 -2.39 9.69
C LEU A 107 8.41 -3.34 10.12
N TYR A 108 8.25 -4.64 9.84
CA TYR A 108 9.24 -5.66 10.13
C TYR A 108 10.60 -5.32 9.50
N TYR A 109 10.60 -4.96 8.21
CA TYR A 109 11.84 -4.60 7.52
C TYR A 109 12.43 -3.26 7.95
N SER A 110 11.61 -2.28 8.30
CA SER A 110 12.14 -0.99 8.73
C SER A 110 12.81 -1.03 10.11
N ASN A 111 12.44 -1.98 10.96
CA ASN A 111 12.80 -1.98 12.38
C ASN A 111 13.65 -3.18 12.82
N PHE A 112 13.40 -4.38 12.30
CA PHE A 112 14.02 -5.61 12.80
C PHE A 112 15.03 -6.24 11.84
N ALA A 113 14.78 -6.13 10.53
CA ALA A 113 15.65 -6.72 9.50
C ALA A 113 16.55 -5.65 8.81
N ARG A 114 17.01 -4.65 9.57
CA ARG A 114 17.99 -3.65 9.11
C ARG A 114 19.36 -4.26 8.90
#